data_AF-A0A821EQA7-F1
#
_entry.id   AF-A0A821EQA7-F1
#
_cell.length_a   1.000
_cell.length_b   1.000
_cell.length_c   1.000
_cell.angle_alpha   90.00
_cell.angle_beta   90.00
_cell.angle_gamma   90.00
#
_symmetry.space_group_name_H-M   'P 1'
#
loop_
_entity.id
_entity.type
_entity.pdbx_description
1 polymer ?
#
loop_
_entity_poly.entity_id
_entity_poly.type
_entity_poly.pdbx_seq_one_letter_code
_entity_poly.pdbx_strand_id
1 'polypeptide(L)'
;MGLSAVQFSVCLQSYWYMWLTNSITGLLFTGIGIGIAAFFMKKFKKNKPNVYARARKPAPRRERPFSPTELNSLDDSFSGTTGTGLVGKYDTRVISAASANDIGVSDPNEIFAQATLQAINGFRRRYEAQPLELNDQLSEIAQRWAEQMASTGKLEHSPAEWRNLGRQTLGENYAASFQAELTGEKMVRKWMKEGKRYMFGYDGRKDTENFTQLVWRASTEIGVGRARSDDGNWWYGVVIFDPPGNIPNQYADNVHLPAEIK
;
A
#
# COMPACT_ATOMS: atom_id res chain seq x y z
N MET A 1 53.08 -0.71 -36.00
CA MET A 1 53.55 -1.61 -37.07
C MET A 1 53.62 -3.02 -36.48
N GLY A 2 52.94 -4.08 -36.88
CA GLY A 2 51.87 -4.37 -37.84
C GLY A 2 51.38 -5.81 -37.51
N LEU A 3 50.12 -6.10 -37.82
CA LEU A 3 49.37 -7.34 -37.53
C LEU A 3 49.75 -8.53 -38.44
N SER A 4 49.62 -9.76 -37.94
CA SER A 4 48.99 -10.94 -38.60
C SER A 4 48.74 -12.05 -37.56
N ALA A 5 47.50 -12.42 -37.21
CA ALA A 5 46.64 -13.42 -37.88
C ALA A 5 47.41 -14.73 -38.14
N VAL A 6 47.24 -15.82 -37.39
CA VAL A 6 46.04 -16.69 -37.40
C VAL A 6 45.89 -17.40 -36.04
N GLN A 7 44.78 -17.13 -35.37
CA GLN A 7 44.32 -17.78 -34.15
C GLN A 7 42.82 -18.02 -34.32
N PHE A 8 42.39 -18.95 -35.19
CA PHE A 8 40.99 -19.39 -35.32
C PHE A 8 40.89 -20.74 -36.08
N SER A 9 41.01 -21.83 -35.34
CA SER A 9 40.56 -23.21 -35.65
C SER A 9 40.89 -24.00 -34.39
N VAL A 10 39.97 -24.25 -33.46
CA VAL A 10 38.86 -25.18 -33.62
C VAL A 10 37.67 -24.65 -32.83
N CYS A 11 36.70 -24.09 -33.53
CA CYS A 11 35.35 -23.84 -33.03
C CYS A 11 34.43 -24.84 -33.73
N LEU A 12 33.43 -25.34 -33.01
CA LEU A 12 32.24 -26.06 -33.52
C LEU A 12 32.43 -27.55 -33.92
N GLN A 13 32.68 -28.43 -32.94
CA GLN A 13 32.33 -29.85 -33.13
C GLN A 13 31.98 -30.58 -31.82
N SER A 14 31.08 -30.02 -31.01
CA SER A 14 30.49 -30.75 -29.86
C SER A 14 29.03 -30.41 -29.56
N TYR A 15 28.33 -29.67 -30.42
CA TYR A 15 26.93 -29.26 -30.22
C TYR A 15 25.94 -29.83 -31.25
N TRP A 16 26.23 -31.01 -31.82
CA TRP A 16 25.38 -31.62 -32.86
C TRP A 16 25.04 -33.11 -32.64
N TYR A 17 25.24 -33.67 -31.44
CA TYR A 17 24.93 -35.08 -31.13
C TYR A 17 24.11 -35.28 -29.84
N MET A 18 23.14 -34.41 -29.58
CA MET A 18 22.10 -34.63 -28.55
C MET A 18 20.67 -34.35 -29.02
N TRP A 19 20.47 -34.27 -30.34
CA TRP A 19 19.16 -34.18 -30.99
C TRP A 19 19.20 -34.98 -32.30
N LEU A 20 19.25 -36.32 -32.26
CA LEU A 20 18.78 -37.23 -33.33
C LEU A 20 19.01 -38.75 -33.11
N THR A 21 18.97 -39.28 -31.88
CA THR A 21 18.90 -40.75 -31.67
C THR A 21 17.92 -41.20 -30.58
N ASN A 22 16.90 -40.40 -30.25
CA ASN A 22 15.72 -40.87 -29.52
C ASN A 22 14.44 -40.89 -30.37
N SER A 23 14.63 -41.08 -31.68
CA SER A 23 13.57 -41.57 -32.55
C SER A 23 13.91 -43.01 -32.91
N ILE A 24 12.95 -43.91 -32.70
CA ILE A 24 12.96 -45.34 -33.07
C ILE A 24 13.50 -46.31 -31.99
N THR A 25 12.93 -46.28 -30.77
CA THR A 25 12.64 -47.49 -29.96
C THR A 25 11.58 -47.20 -28.90
N GLY A 26 10.39 -46.78 -29.33
CA GLY A 26 9.24 -46.53 -28.43
C GLY A 26 7.87 -46.75 -29.06
N LEU A 27 7.82 -47.23 -30.31
CA LEU A 27 6.60 -47.71 -30.96
C LEU A 27 6.58 -49.24 -30.81
N LEU A 28 5.96 -49.72 -29.73
CA LEU A 28 5.25 -51.02 -29.66
C LEU A 28 4.52 -51.25 -28.31
N PHE A 29 4.17 -50.19 -27.55
CA PHE A 29 3.29 -50.31 -26.38
C PHE A 29 2.21 -49.20 -26.27
N THR A 30 1.78 -48.62 -27.39
CA THR A 30 0.74 -47.56 -27.44
C THR A 30 -0.65 -48.10 -27.79
N GLY A 31 -1.07 -49.23 -27.19
CA GLY A 31 -2.37 -49.84 -27.48
C GLY A 31 -3.26 -50.18 -26.28
N ILE A 32 -2.68 -50.44 -25.10
CA ILE A 32 -3.46 -50.99 -23.96
C ILE A 32 -3.40 -50.09 -22.71
N GLY A 33 -2.41 -49.19 -22.60
CA GLY A 33 -2.22 -48.32 -21.43
C GLY A 33 -3.17 -47.10 -21.35
N ILE A 34 -3.75 -46.64 -22.45
CA ILE A 34 -4.61 -45.45 -22.47
C ILE A 34 -6.05 -45.79 -22.00
N GLY A 35 -6.51 -47.03 -22.19
CA GLY A 35 -7.84 -47.47 -21.77
C GLY A 35 -8.01 -47.63 -20.26
N ILE A 36 -6.95 -48.05 -19.55
CA ILE A 36 -7.03 -48.25 -18.09
C ILE A 36 -6.95 -46.92 -17.34
N ALA A 37 -6.18 -45.94 -17.83
CA ALA A 37 -6.11 -44.61 -17.24
C ALA A 37 -7.45 -43.85 -17.35
N ALA A 38 -8.17 -44.00 -18.48
CA ALA A 38 -9.51 -43.42 -18.65
C ALA A 38 -10.60 -44.14 -17.83
N PHE A 39 -10.45 -45.44 -17.56
CA PHE A 39 -11.35 -46.19 -16.67
C PHE A 39 -11.10 -45.89 -15.19
N PHE A 40 -9.84 -45.63 -14.78
CA PHE A 40 -9.49 -45.24 -13.41
C PHE A 40 -9.85 -43.79 -13.06
N MET A 41 -9.87 -42.87 -14.03
CA MET A 41 -10.31 -41.48 -13.78
C MET A 41 -11.84 -41.31 -13.74
N LYS A 42 -12.62 -42.27 -14.24
CA LYS A 42 -14.10 -42.19 -14.23
C LYS A 42 -14.76 -42.69 -12.93
N LYS A 43 -14.00 -43.33 -12.03
CA LYS A 43 -14.54 -43.89 -10.76
C LYS A 43 -14.24 -43.07 -9.49
N PHE A 44 -13.53 -41.94 -9.61
CA PHE A 44 -13.29 -41.00 -8.50
C PHE A 44 -14.14 -39.73 -8.54
N LYS A 45 -15.27 -39.75 -9.25
CA LYS A 45 -16.35 -38.77 -9.09
C LYS A 45 -17.43 -39.31 -8.14
N LYS A 46 -17.03 -39.66 -6.92
CA LYS A 46 -17.95 -39.88 -5.79
C LYS A 46 -17.79 -38.73 -4.81
N ASN A 47 -18.92 -38.06 -4.55
CA ASN A 47 -19.11 -36.98 -3.59
C ASN A 47 -18.21 -37.11 -2.36
N LYS A 48 -17.21 -36.23 -2.26
CA LYS A 48 -16.66 -35.86 -0.95
C LYS A 48 -17.67 -34.89 -0.33
N PRO A 49 -18.26 -35.17 0.85
CA PRO A 49 -19.05 -34.16 1.53
C PRO A 49 -18.15 -32.96 1.83
N ASN A 50 -18.66 -31.76 1.52
CA ASN A 50 -17.99 -30.52 1.81
C ASN A 50 -17.84 -30.37 3.34
N VAL A 51 -16.63 -30.62 3.86
CA VAL A 51 -16.31 -30.49 5.30
C VAL A 51 -16.22 -29.01 5.74
N TYR A 52 -16.39 -28.05 4.81
CA TYR A 52 -16.58 -26.63 5.10
C TYR A 52 -18.05 -26.18 5.07
N ALA A 53 -19.01 -27.11 5.06
CA ALA A 53 -20.38 -26.79 5.42
C ALA A 53 -20.49 -26.56 6.95
N ARG A 54 -19.75 -25.58 7.47
CA ARG A 54 -20.02 -25.01 8.78
C ARG A 54 -21.42 -24.38 8.69
N ALA A 55 -22.29 -24.78 9.60
CA ALA A 55 -23.59 -24.16 9.79
C ALA A 55 -23.44 -22.64 9.66
N ARG A 56 -24.18 -22.04 8.72
CA ARG A 56 -24.28 -20.58 8.62
C ARG A 56 -24.69 -20.10 10.01
N LYS A 57 -23.78 -19.45 10.74
CA LYS A 57 -24.22 -18.66 11.89
C LYS A 57 -25.33 -17.75 11.35
N PRO A 58 -26.50 -17.68 12.00
CA PRO A 58 -27.51 -16.72 11.57
C PRO A 58 -26.82 -15.36 11.47
N ALA A 59 -27.05 -14.67 10.34
CA ALA A 59 -26.53 -13.32 10.17
C ALA A 59 -26.85 -12.55 11.45
N PRO A 60 -25.88 -11.79 12.01
CA PRO A 60 -26.17 -10.95 13.16
C PRO A 60 -27.44 -10.16 12.85
N ARG A 61 -28.35 -10.11 13.82
CA ARG A 61 -29.59 -9.34 13.72
C ARG A 61 -29.19 -7.98 13.16
N ARG A 62 -29.75 -7.59 12.00
CA ARG A 62 -29.45 -6.32 11.33
C ARG A 62 -29.82 -5.19 12.27
N GLU A 63 -28.89 -4.80 13.13
CA GLU A 63 -28.92 -3.50 13.76
C GLU A 63 -28.82 -2.49 12.63
N ARG A 64 -29.65 -1.44 12.70
CA ARG A 64 -29.70 -0.45 11.63
C ARG A 64 -28.28 0.12 11.46
N PRO A 65 -27.78 0.26 10.21
CA PRO A 65 -26.55 0.98 9.98
C PRO A 65 -26.65 2.34 10.67
N PHE A 66 -25.69 2.70 11.51
CA PHE A 66 -25.63 4.03 12.12
C PHE A 66 -25.68 5.07 11.01
N SER A 67 -26.56 6.06 11.16
CA SER A 67 -26.80 7.02 10.09
C SER A 67 -25.61 7.99 10.01
N PRO A 68 -25.22 8.47 8.80
CA PRO A 68 -24.15 9.45 8.62
C PRO A 68 -24.30 10.73 9.46
N THR A 69 -25.51 11.02 9.95
CA THR A 69 -25.85 12.21 10.73
C THR A 69 -25.23 12.19 12.14
N GLU A 70 -25.05 11.02 12.76
CA GLU A 70 -24.49 10.90 14.13
C GLU A 70 -22.95 11.06 14.14
N LEU A 71 -22.29 10.86 13.00
CA LEU A 71 -20.84 11.02 12.83
C LEU A 71 -20.41 12.50 12.65
N ASN A 72 -21.34 13.39 12.29
CA ASN A 72 -21.02 14.77 11.87
C ASN A 72 -20.78 15.76 13.02
N SER A 73 -21.24 15.50 14.24
CA SER A 73 -21.09 16.42 15.39
C SER A 73 -19.79 16.25 16.17
N LEU A 74 -18.95 15.27 15.81
CA LEU A 74 -17.80 14.82 16.61
C LEU A 74 -16.43 15.26 16.05
N ASP A 75 -16.36 15.78 14.82
CA ASP A 75 -15.09 16.23 14.22
C ASP A 75 -14.68 17.66 14.64
N ASP A 76 -15.64 18.50 15.07
CA ASP A 76 -15.38 19.90 15.44
C ASP A 76 -14.78 20.04 16.86
N SER A 77 -14.87 19.02 17.71
CA SER A 77 -14.39 19.06 19.11
C SER A 77 -12.89 18.84 19.27
N PHE A 78 -12.18 18.33 18.25
CA PHE A 78 -10.71 18.20 18.26
C PHE A 78 -9.98 19.52 17.92
N SER A 79 -10.72 20.62 17.76
CA SER A 79 -10.18 21.98 17.67
C SER A 79 -9.74 22.55 19.04
N GLY A 80 -10.06 21.86 20.15
CA GLY A 80 -10.06 22.47 21.49
C GLY A 80 -9.01 22.02 22.52
N THR A 81 -8.01 21.18 22.20
CA THR A 81 -6.96 20.83 23.18
C THR A 81 -5.56 21.02 22.61
N THR A 82 -5.19 22.29 22.44
CA THR A 82 -3.78 22.69 22.50
C THR A 82 -3.33 22.58 23.96
N GLY A 83 -2.88 21.39 24.34
CA GLY A 83 -2.07 21.22 25.54
C GLY A 83 -0.80 22.07 25.38
N THR A 84 -0.79 23.23 26.02
CA THR A 84 0.38 24.08 26.16
C THR A 84 1.40 23.35 27.03
N GLY A 85 2.49 22.92 26.41
CA GLY A 85 3.58 22.22 27.10
C GLY A 85 4.80 22.08 26.20
N LEU A 86 5.57 23.16 26.10
CA LEU A 86 6.99 23.21 25.66
C LEU A 86 7.30 22.74 24.23
N VAL A 87 7.09 23.58 23.22
CA VAL A 87 7.96 23.61 22.03
C VAL A 87 8.20 25.07 21.65
N GLY A 88 9.49 25.45 21.63
CA GLY A 88 9.95 26.82 21.45
C GLY A 88 9.59 27.41 20.09
N LYS A 89 9.26 28.70 20.10
CA LYS A 89 9.20 29.57 18.92
C LYS A 89 10.57 29.57 18.23
N TYR A 90 10.63 29.14 16.96
CA TYR A 90 11.72 29.52 16.07
C TYR A 90 11.18 30.48 15.02
N ASP A 91 11.75 31.70 15.01
CA ASP A 91 11.45 32.79 14.09
C ASP A 91 12.26 32.58 12.79
N THR A 92 11.57 32.42 11.67
CA THR A 92 12.14 32.03 10.36
C THR A 92 12.62 33.21 9.53
N ARG A 93 13.40 34.12 10.13
CA ARG A 93 14.07 35.18 9.37
C ARG A 93 15.55 35.24 9.74
N VAL A 94 16.38 35.05 8.71
CA VAL A 94 17.85 35.15 8.70
C VAL A 94 18.58 33.84 9.05
N ILE A 95 18.84 32.98 8.06
CA ILE A 95 20.03 32.11 8.10
C ILE A 95 20.68 32.13 6.72
N SER A 96 21.90 32.68 6.66
CA SER A 96 22.76 32.64 5.46
C SER A 96 23.51 31.30 5.41
N ALA A 97 23.85 30.88 4.19
CA ALA A 97 24.20 29.51 3.79
C ALA A 97 25.48 28.89 4.41
N ALA A 98 26.17 29.57 5.33
CA ALA A 98 27.44 29.08 5.89
C ALA A 98 27.35 28.52 7.33
N SER A 99 26.18 28.57 7.98
CA SER A 99 26.03 28.23 9.41
C SER A 99 24.90 27.23 9.69
N ALA A 100 24.67 26.25 8.80
CA ALA A 100 23.56 25.29 8.91
C ALA A 100 23.94 23.94 9.56
N ASN A 101 25.20 23.72 9.96
CA ASN A 101 25.67 22.39 10.40
C ASN A 101 25.66 22.13 11.92
N ASP A 102 25.11 23.01 12.76
CA ASP A 102 25.15 22.82 14.24
C ASP A 102 23.84 23.16 14.98
N ILE A 103 22.72 23.22 14.26
CA ILE A 103 21.38 23.26 14.85
C ILE A 103 20.59 22.21 14.10
N GLY A 104 20.11 21.16 14.78
CA GLY A 104 19.41 20.01 14.18
C GLY A 104 18.12 20.38 13.46
N VAL A 105 18.22 21.05 12.31
CA VAL A 105 17.13 21.30 11.37
C VAL A 105 16.86 19.99 10.66
N SER A 106 15.88 19.24 11.17
CA SER A 106 15.34 18.05 10.53
C SER A 106 14.90 18.37 9.09
N ASP A 107 15.19 17.45 8.16
CA ASP A 107 14.81 17.56 6.75
C ASP A 107 13.32 17.94 6.61
N PRO A 108 12.93 18.92 5.77
CA PRO A 108 11.53 19.23 5.50
C PRO A 108 10.65 18.01 5.17
N ASN A 109 11.21 16.98 4.55
CA ASN A 109 10.51 15.72 4.28
C ASN A 109 10.34 14.87 5.54
N GLU A 110 11.34 14.85 6.43
CA GLU A 110 11.24 14.21 7.75
C GLU A 110 10.18 14.90 8.64
N ILE A 111 10.14 16.24 8.63
CA ILE A 111 9.10 17.03 9.32
C ILE A 111 7.72 16.66 8.76
N PHE A 112 7.59 16.56 7.44
CA PHE A 112 6.34 16.17 6.79
C PHE A 112 5.93 14.73 7.13
N ALA A 113 6.87 13.79 7.17
CA ALA A 113 6.65 12.40 7.54
C ALA A 113 6.17 12.27 8.98
N GLN A 114 6.87 12.91 9.92
CA GLN A 114 6.51 12.99 11.34
C GLN A 114 5.10 13.57 11.54
N ALA A 115 4.80 14.72 10.92
CA ALA A 115 3.49 15.35 11.02
C ALA A 115 2.37 14.46 10.43
N THR A 116 2.66 13.74 9.35
CA THR A 116 1.73 12.78 8.75
C THR A 116 1.47 11.60 9.69
N LEU A 117 2.52 10.99 10.24
CA LEU A 117 2.42 9.88 11.19
C LEU A 117 1.60 10.28 12.43
N GLN A 118 1.91 11.44 13.02
CA GLN A 118 1.21 11.95 14.20
C GLN A 118 -0.28 12.16 13.92
N ALA A 119 -0.62 12.77 12.77
CA ALA A 119 -2.00 12.97 12.38
C ALA A 119 -2.74 11.64 12.19
N ILE A 120 -2.13 10.66 11.51
CA ILE A 120 -2.73 9.32 11.31
C ILE A 120 -2.97 8.64 12.65
N ASN A 121 -1.96 8.59 13.53
CA ASN A 121 -2.05 7.93 14.83
C ASN A 121 -3.06 8.61 15.78
N GLY A 122 -3.23 9.93 15.66
CA GLY A 122 -4.28 10.68 16.36
C GLY A 122 -5.68 10.16 16.01
N PHE A 123 -5.94 9.90 14.73
CA PHE A 123 -7.22 9.33 14.28
C PHE A 123 -7.34 7.84 14.57
N ARG A 124 -6.30 7.03 14.34
CA ARG A 124 -6.35 5.56 14.51
C ARG A 124 -6.82 5.11 15.89
N ARG A 125 -6.46 5.86 16.95
CA ARG A 125 -6.93 5.61 18.32
C ARG A 125 -8.45 5.57 18.42
N ARG A 126 -9.14 6.47 17.72
CA ARG A 126 -10.61 6.54 17.70
C ARG A 126 -11.25 5.30 17.09
N TYR A 127 -10.55 4.63 16.19
CA TYR A 127 -11.01 3.45 15.46
C TYR A 127 -10.41 2.15 16.04
N GLU A 128 -9.86 2.18 17.25
CA GLU A 128 -9.22 1.03 17.92
C GLU A 128 -8.10 0.36 17.10
N ALA A 129 -7.50 1.12 16.18
CA ALA A 129 -6.34 0.69 15.42
C ALA A 129 -5.06 1.07 16.19
N GLN A 130 -4.11 0.14 16.27
CA GLN A 130 -2.82 0.37 16.92
C GLN A 130 -2.04 1.48 16.19
N PRO A 131 -1.22 2.28 16.87
CA PRO A 131 -0.40 3.28 16.22
C PRO A 131 0.53 2.63 15.18
N LEU A 132 0.74 3.32 14.06
CA LEU A 132 1.71 2.97 13.04
C LEU A 132 3.09 3.50 13.43
N GLU A 133 4.11 2.95 12.80
CA GLU A 133 5.50 3.41 12.88
C GLU A 133 6.01 3.85 11.49
N LEU A 134 6.95 4.79 11.46
CA LEU A 134 7.63 5.16 10.22
C LEU A 134 8.67 4.10 9.87
N ASN A 135 8.74 3.75 8.58
CA ASN A 135 9.73 2.85 8.02
C ASN A 135 10.46 3.55 6.88
N ASP A 136 11.78 3.57 6.95
CA ASP A 136 12.63 4.31 5.99
C ASP A 136 12.54 3.74 4.58
N GLN A 137 12.52 2.41 4.44
CA GLN A 137 12.38 1.75 3.14
C GLN A 137 11.03 2.06 2.49
N LEU A 138 9.95 2.10 3.27
CA LEU A 138 8.64 2.52 2.76
C LEU A 138 8.65 4.01 2.39
N SER A 139 9.37 4.85 3.14
CA SER A 139 9.45 6.28 2.89
C SER A 139 10.24 6.59 1.62
N GLU A 140 11.30 5.84 1.33
CA GLU A 140 12.01 5.90 0.05
C GLU A 140 11.10 5.54 -1.14
N ILE A 141 10.21 4.54 -0.99
CA ILE A 141 9.22 4.20 -2.02
C ILE A 141 8.22 5.35 -2.20
N ALA A 142 7.69 5.87 -1.10
CA ALA A 142 6.72 6.97 -1.12
C ALA A 142 7.31 8.24 -1.76
N GLN A 143 8.55 8.57 -1.40
CA GLN A 143 9.27 9.74 -1.88
C GLN A 143 9.54 9.66 -3.39
N ARG A 144 10.05 8.53 -3.88
CA ARG A 144 10.24 8.31 -5.31
C ARG A 144 8.95 8.45 -6.11
N TRP A 145 7.83 7.97 -5.56
CA TRP A 145 6.54 8.13 -6.24
C TRP A 145 6.02 9.56 -6.22
N ALA A 146 6.20 10.29 -5.12
CA ALA A 146 5.87 11.70 -5.05
C ALA A 146 6.65 12.52 -6.10
N GLU A 147 7.94 12.24 -6.27
CA GLU A 147 8.80 12.84 -7.30
C GLU A 147 8.36 12.49 -8.73
N GLN A 148 7.93 11.24 -8.96
CA GLN A 148 7.37 10.83 -10.24
C GLN A 148 6.08 11.60 -10.58
N MET A 149 5.20 11.83 -9.61
CA MET A 149 4.00 12.65 -9.82
C MET A 149 4.33 14.13 -10.01
N ALA A 150 5.33 14.64 -9.29
CA ALA A 150 5.81 16.02 -9.42
C ALA A 150 6.40 16.32 -10.80
N SER A 151 7.16 15.37 -11.37
CA SER A 151 7.77 15.50 -12.70
C SER A 151 6.77 15.30 -13.85
N THR A 152 5.80 14.41 -13.69
CA THR A 152 4.83 14.08 -14.76
C THR A 152 3.53 14.89 -14.69
N GLY A 153 3.22 15.48 -13.54
CA GLY A 153 1.95 16.15 -13.26
C GLY A 153 0.76 15.19 -13.09
N LYS A 154 0.98 13.87 -13.16
CA LYS A 154 -0.09 12.87 -13.12
C LYS A 154 -0.38 12.46 -11.68
N LEU A 155 -1.65 12.59 -11.28
CA LEU A 155 -2.12 12.17 -9.97
C LEU A 155 -2.70 10.75 -10.07
N GLU A 156 -1.86 9.73 -9.82
CA GLU A 156 -2.22 8.33 -10.00
C GLU A 156 -1.48 7.39 -9.03
N HIS A 157 -1.96 6.16 -8.91
CA HIS A 157 -1.29 5.13 -8.12
C HIS A 157 0.05 4.71 -8.73
N SER A 158 1.02 4.36 -7.88
CA SER A 158 2.26 3.75 -8.35
C SER A 158 2.00 2.41 -9.04
N PRO A 159 2.78 2.06 -10.09
CA PRO A 159 2.82 0.72 -10.64
C PRO A 159 3.05 -0.30 -9.51
N ALA A 160 2.37 -1.43 -9.57
CA ALA A 160 2.43 -2.42 -8.49
C ALA A 160 3.87 -2.90 -8.24
N GLU A 161 4.71 -2.94 -9.28
CA GLU A 161 6.10 -3.35 -9.21
C GLU A 161 6.97 -2.40 -8.38
N TRP A 162 6.60 -1.11 -8.30
CA TRP A 162 7.36 -0.10 -7.55
C TRP A 162 7.17 -0.20 -6.04
N ARG A 163 6.00 -0.69 -5.63
CA ARG A 163 5.60 -0.82 -4.22
C ARG A 163 5.38 -2.28 -3.85
N ASN A 164 6.27 -3.17 -4.29
CA ASN A 164 6.26 -4.59 -3.93
C ASN A 164 7.61 -4.99 -3.34
N LEU A 165 7.60 -5.49 -2.10
CA LEU A 165 8.79 -5.96 -1.39
C LEU A 165 9.02 -7.48 -1.56
N GLY A 166 8.61 -8.05 -2.69
CA GLY A 166 8.75 -9.47 -3.01
C GLY A 166 7.74 -10.39 -2.31
N ARG A 167 6.90 -9.85 -1.42
CA ARG A 167 5.88 -10.59 -0.65
C ARG A 167 4.45 -10.26 -1.09
N GLN A 168 4.15 -8.98 -1.22
CA GLN A 168 2.86 -8.45 -1.66
C GLN A 168 3.01 -7.01 -2.11
N THR A 169 2.05 -6.53 -2.89
CA THR A 169 1.93 -5.11 -3.22
C THR A 169 1.47 -4.33 -1.96
N LEU A 170 2.20 -3.29 -1.60
CA LEU A 170 1.97 -2.44 -0.43
C LEU A 170 0.72 -1.55 -0.59
N GLY A 171 0.15 -1.05 0.49
CA GLY A 171 -0.96 -0.09 0.43
C GLY A 171 -0.46 1.30 0.02
N GLU A 172 -1.33 2.12 -0.57
CA GLU A 172 -0.95 3.47 -1.01
C GLU A 172 -2.13 4.43 -0.95
N ASN A 173 -1.88 5.61 -0.35
CA ASN A 173 -2.70 6.79 -0.52
C ASN A 173 -1.86 7.91 -1.15
N TYR A 174 -2.47 8.75 -1.98
CA TYR A 174 -1.81 9.94 -2.52
C TYR A 174 -2.73 11.16 -2.58
N ALA A 175 -2.13 12.35 -2.59
CA ALA A 175 -2.83 13.61 -2.68
C ALA A 175 -1.99 14.65 -3.41
N ALA A 176 -2.66 15.64 -3.96
CA ALA A 176 -2.03 16.85 -4.48
C ALA A 176 -2.69 18.12 -3.93
N SER A 177 -1.92 19.21 -3.94
CA SER A 177 -2.37 20.56 -3.61
C SER A 177 -1.78 21.58 -4.58
N PHE A 178 -2.61 22.48 -5.10
CA PHE A 178 -2.20 23.56 -6.00
C PHE A 178 -2.03 24.86 -5.21
N GLN A 179 -0.89 25.52 -5.38
CA GLN A 179 -0.49 26.82 -4.81
C GLN A 179 -0.49 26.93 -3.27
N ALA A 180 -1.05 25.97 -2.57
CA ALA A 180 -1.05 25.87 -1.12
C ALA A 180 -0.07 24.78 -0.66
N GLU A 181 0.63 25.03 0.43
CA GLU A 181 1.48 24.00 1.04
C GLU A 181 0.62 22.80 1.49
N LEU A 182 1.01 21.63 1.01
CA LEU A 182 0.50 20.35 1.47
C LEU A 182 1.23 19.94 2.76
N THR A 183 0.59 20.14 3.91
CA THR A 183 1.06 19.62 5.19
C THR A 183 0.51 18.21 5.43
N GLY A 184 1.21 17.41 6.23
CA GLY A 184 0.78 16.04 6.57
C GLY A 184 -0.60 16.02 7.20
N GLU A 185 -0.87 16.96 8.12
CA GLU A 185 -2.18 17.10 8.77
C GLU A 185 -3.31 17.41 7.76
N LYS A 186 -3.10 18.36 6.83
CA LYS A 186 -4.12 18.69 5.81
C LYS A 186 -4.41 17.49 4.91
N MET A 187 -3.37 16.75 4.53
CA MET A 187 -3.48 15.55 3.72
C MET A 187 -4.31 14.47 4.44
N VAL A 188 -3.95 14.14 5.68
CA VAL A 188 -4.66 13.13 6.48
C VAL A 188 -6.11 13.53 6.74
N ARG A 189 -6.37 14.80 7.12
CA ARG A 189 -7.73 15.30 7.34
C ARG A 189 -8.59 15.24 6.07
N LYS A 190 -8.01 15.46 4.88
CA LYS A 190 -8.71 15.31 3.61
C LYS A 190 -9.22 13.88 3.43
N TRP A 191 -8.38 12.88 3.67
CA TRP A 191 -8.75 11.46 3.56
C TRP A 191 -9.72 11.02 4.66
N MET A 192 -9.55 11.48 5.90
CA MET A 192 -10.46 11.13 7.00
C MET A 192 -11.91 11.57 6.75
N LYS A 193 -12.14 12.66 6.01
CA LYS A 193 -13.49 13.11 5.62
C LYS A 193 -14.25 12.07 4.79
N GLU A 194 -13.58 11.11 4.17
CA GLU A 194 -14.24 10.03 3.44
C GLU A 194 -15.00 9.08 4.38
N GLY A 195 -14.59 8.97 5.65
CA GLY A 195 -15.28 8.16 6.66
C GLY A 195 -16.75 8.52 6.86
N LYS A 196 -17.15 9.77 6.54
CA LYS A 196 -18.55 10.22 6.55
C LYS A 196 -19.44 9.48 5.54
N ARG A 197 -18.84 8.90 4.50
CA ARG A 197 -19.52 8.12 3.46
C ARG A 197 -19.30 6.61 3.63
N TYR A 198 -18.48 6.20 4.59
CA TYR A 198 -18.17 4.79 4.82
C TYR A 198 -19.32 4.08 5.54
N MET A 199 -19.69 2.90 5.03
CA MET A 199 -20.74 2.06 5.60
C MET A 199 -20.09 0.91 6.37
N PHE A 200 -20.03 1.04 7.71
CA PHE A 200 -19.43 0.02 8.57
C PHE A 200 -20.16 -1.33 8.45
N GLY A 201 -19.40 -2.42 8.50
CA GLY A 201 -19.92 -3.78 8.37
C GLY A 201 -20.17 -4.26 6.93
N TYR A 202 -19.88 -3.41 5.93
CA TYR A 202 -19.91 -3.78 4.52
C TYR A 202 -18.50 -3.84 3.93
N ASP A 203 -18.37 -4.51 2.77
CA ASP A 203 -17.14 -4.48 1.99
C ASP A 203 -16.87 -3.05 1.48
N GLY A 204 -15.59 -2.74 1.23
CA GLY A 204 -15.15 -1.37 0.95
C GLY A 204 -15.82 -0.66 -0.22
N ARG A 205 -15.63 0.66 -0.28
CA ARG A 205 -16.08 1.50 -1.39
C ARG A 205 -14.93 2.33 -1.93
N LYS A 206 -14.88 2.47 -3.26
CA LYS A 206 -13.85 3.25 -3.97
C LYS A 206 -13.70 4.69 -3.47
N ASP A 207 -14.80 5.33 -3.08
CA ASP A 207 -14.81 6.72 -2.61
C ASP A 207 -14.43 6.89 -1.13
N THR A 208 -13.97 5.81 -0.50
CA THR A 208 -13.57 5.73 0.92
C THR A 208 -12.26 4.98 1.16
N GLU A 209 -11.55 4.59 0.09
CA GLU A 209 -10.34 3.76 0.15
C GLU A 209 -9.20 4.44 0.93
N ASN A 210 -9.09 5.78 0.88
CA ASN A 210 -8.06 6.45 1.64
C ASN A 210 -8.36 6.38 3.13
N PHE A 211 -9.61 6.66 3.53
CA PHE A 211 -10.04 6.53 4.92
C PHE A 211 -9.82 5.11 5.45
N THR A 212 -10.29 4.09 4.74
CA THR A 212 -10.19 2.70 5.21
C THR A 212 -8.74 2.25 5.32
N GLN A 213 -7.86 2.71 4.44
CA GLN A 213 -6.42 2.45 4.55
C GLN A 213 -5.80 3.10 5.79
N LEU A 214 -6.17 4.34 6.13
CA LEU A 214 -5.64 5.04 7.30
C LEU A 214 -5.94 4.31 8.60
N VAL A 215 -7.17 3.81 8.74
CA VAL A 215 -7.65 3.14 9.96
C VAL A 215 -7.53 1.63 9.90
N TRP A 216 -6.90 1.08 8.86
CA TRP A 216 -6.76 -0.36 8.69
C TRP A 216 -5.98 -0.98 9.84
N ARG A 217 -6.65 -1.81 10.65
CA ARG A 217 -6.09 -2.36 11.90
C ARG A 217 -4.84 -3.20 11.68
N ALA A 218 -4.78 -3.99 10.61
CA ALA A 218 -3.67 -4.89 10.35
C ALA A 218 -2.41 -4.18 9.80
N SER A 219 -2.50 -2.94 9.32
CA SER A 219 -1.32 -2.15 8.92
C SER A 219 -0.55 -1.74 10.16
N THR A 220 0.78 -1.85 10.11
CA THR A 220 1.69 -1.59 11.25
C THR A 220 2.72 -0.52 10.95
N GLU A 221 3.13 -0.38 9.70
CA GLU A 221 4.18 0.54 9.29
C GLU A 221 3.70 1.41 8.12
N ILE A 222 4.25 2.63 8.06
CA ILE A 222 4.07 3.54 6.94
C ILE A 222 5.37 4.12 6.42
N GLY A 223 5.36 4.46 5.15
CA GLY A 223 6.34 5.35 4.54
C GLY A 223 5.67 6.61 4.05
N VAL A 224 6.34 7.75 4.15
CA VAL A 224 5.77 9.04 3.74
C VAL A 224 6.74 9.78 2.84
N GLY A 225 6.23 10.33 1.74
CA GLY A 225 7.00 11.13 0.79
C GLY A 225 6.23 12.35 0.32
N ARG A 226 6.96 13.43 0.00
CA ARG A 226 6.42 14.65 -0.59
C ARG A 226 7.37 15.25 -1.61
N ALA A 227 6.81 15.74 -2.71
CA ALA A 227 7.55 16.47 -3.72
C ALA A 227 6.77 17.68 -4.22
N ARG A 228 7.50 18.64 -4.79
CA ARG A 228 6.94 19.82 -5.44
C ARG A 228 7.25 19.76 -6.92
N SER A 229 6.29 20.12 -7.78
CA SER A 229 6.52 20.21 -9.23
C SER A 229 7.59 21.24 -9.56
N ASP A 230 8.25 21.07 -10.71
CA ASP A 230 9.32 21.96 -11.18
C ASP A 230 8.88 23.42 -11.35
N ASP A 231 7.62 23.63 -11.74
CA ASP A 231 7.00 24.97 -11.85
C ASP A 231 6.63 25.58 -10.50
N GLY A 232 6.81 24.83 -9.40
CA GLY A 232 6.50 25.24 -8.03
C GLY A 232 5.01 25.32 -7.71
N ASN A 233 4.11 24.98 -8.63
CA ASN A 233 2.67 25.18 -8.45
C ASN A 233 1.98 24.04 -7.70
N TRP A 234 2.50 22.82 -7.79
CA TRP A 234 1.87 21.63 -7.23
C TRP A 234 2.74 20.99 -6.16
N TRP A 235 2.08 20.56 -5.09
CA TRP A 235 2.63 19.62 -4.11
C TRP A 235 1.97 18.26 -4.31
N TYR A 236 2.77 17.21 -4.18
CA TYR A 236 2.34 15.81 -4.22
C TYR A 236 2.79 15.10 -2.95
N GLY A 237 1.88 14.39 -2.29
CA GLY A 237 2.17 13.62 -1.08
C GLY A 237 1.71 12.17 -1.26
N VAL A 238 2.52 11.24 -0.75
CA VAL A 238 2.29 9.80 -0.83
C VAL A 238 2.47 9.19 0.56
N VAL A 239 1.59 8.26 0.92
CA VAL A 239 1.76 7.40 2.08
C VAL A 239 1.66 5.94 1.64
N ILE A 240 2.69 5.16 1.94
CA ILE A 240 2.76 3.72 1.69
C ILE A 240 2.48 2.98 2.99
N PHE A 241 1.74 1.87 2.94
CA PHE A 241 1.32 1.10 4.11
C PHE A 241 1.77 -0.36 4.02
N ASP A 242 2.24 -0.91 5.13
CA ASP A 242 2.58 -2.32 5.25
C ASP A 242 2.08 -2.90 6.59
N PRO A 243 1.37 -4.04 6.60
CA PRO A 243 0.64 -4.67 5.49
C PRO A 243 -0.35 -3.73 4.76
N PRO A 244 -0.70 -4.01 3.48
CA PRO A 244 -1.68 -3.22 2.73
C PRO A 244 -3.07 -3.36 3.36
N GLY A 245 -3.82 -2.27 3.28
CA GLY A 245 -5.24 -2.26 3.58
C GLY A 245 -6.11 -2.56 2.38
N ASN A 246 -7.41 -2.29 2.53
CA ASN A 246 -8.40 -2.32 1.47
C ASN A 246 -8.55 -3.69 0.78
N ILE A 247 -8.24 -4.77 1.50
CA ILE A 247 -8.36 -6.14 0.97
C ILE A 247 -9.84 -6.55 0.98
N PRO A 248 -10.40 -7.00 -0.17
CA PRO A 248 -11.79 -7.44 -0.24
C PRO A 248 -12.13 -8.50 0.79
N ASN A 249 -13.32 -8.40 1.39
CA ASN A 249 -13.83 -9.28 2.44
C ASN A 249 -13.08 -9.21 3.79
N GLN A 250 -12.18 -8.25 4.00
CA GLN A 250 -11.46 -8.07 5.28
C GLN A 250 -11.81 -6.77 6.00
N TYR A 251 -12.72 -5.96 5.46
CA TYR A 251 -13.05 -4.64 6.00
C TYR A 251 -13.67 -4.69 7.40
N ALA A 252 -14.59 -5.63 7.66
CA ALA A 252 -15.26 -5.73 8.96
C ALA A 252 -14.28 -6.01 10.12
N ASP A 253 -13.19 -6.71 9.85
CA ASP A 253 -12.16 -7.03 10.86
C ASP A 253 -11.18 -5.87 11.07
N ASN A 254 -11.06 -4.97 10.09
CA ASN A 254 -10.02 -3.95 10.03
C ASN A 254 -10.49 -2.50 10.18
N VAL A 255 -11.76 -2.20 9.91
CA VAL A 255 -12.33 -0.85 9.96
C VAL A 255 -13.46 -0.84 10.99
N HIS A 256 -13.11 -0.53 12.24
CA HIS A 256 -14.05 -0.59 13.35
C HIS A 256 -14.86 0.70 13.46
N LEU A 257 -15.98 0.64 14.16
CA LEU A 257 -16.73 1.85 14.52
C LEU A 257 -15.86 2.76 15.40
N PRO A 258 -16.01 4.09 15.29
CA PRO A 258 -15.45 5.02 16.25
C PRO A 258 -15.85 4.67 17.68
N ALA A 259 -14.92 4.81 18.63
CA ALA A 259 -15.14 4.50 20.04
C ALA A 259 -16.32 5.27 20.67
N GLU A 260 -16.69 6.43 20.12
CA GLU A 260 -17.80 7.24 20.62
C GLU A 260 -19.20 6.70 20.26
N ILE A 261 -19.27 5.73 19.34
CA ILE A 261 -20.54 5.16 18.83
C ILE A 261 -20.78 3.73 19.35
N LYS A 262 -19.82 3.14 20.05
CA LYS A 262 -19.93 1.80 20.65
C LYS A 262 -20.66 1.84 21.99
#